data_AF-A0A271M6L9-F1
#
_entry.id   AF-A0A271M6L9-F1
#
_cell.length_a   1.000
_cell.length_b   1.000
_cell.length_c   1.000
_cell.angle_alpha   90.00
_cell.angle_beta   90.00
_cell.angle_gamma   90.00
#
_symmetry.space_group_name_H-M   'P 1'
#
loop_
_entity.id
_entity.type
_entity.pdbx_description
1 polymer ?
#
loop_
_entity_poly.entity_id
_entity_poly.type
_entity_poly.pdbx_seq_one_letter_code
_entity_poly.pdbx_strand_id
1 'polypeptide(L)' 'MTSELDREIIKEKQHAGIKLAKQKGVYRGRVKKYTDKHPGMNHAIELRQTTNKTIKEICTITGISQAAFYRRLKEIEQDI' A
#
# COMPACT_ATOMS: atom_id res chain seq x y z
N MET A 1 16.43 -4.31 -40.99
CA MET A 1 16.54 -4.34 -39.51
C MET A 1 15.94 -5.65 -39.05
N THR A 2 16.65 -6.43 -38.23
CA THR A 2 16.17 -7.72 -37.73
C THR A 2 15.16 -7.51 -36.60
N SER A 3 14.17 -8.40 -36.47
CA SER A 3 13.11 -8.31 -35.43
C SER A 3 13.66 -8.25 -33.99
N GLU A 4 14.86 -8.78 -33.77
CA GLU A 4 15.55 -8.72 -32.48
C GLU A 4 16.16 -7.34 -32.18
N LEU A 5 16.71 -6.65 -33.20
CA LEU A 5 17.28 -5.32 -33.02
C LEU A 5 16.21 -4.28 -32.71
N ASP A 6 15.05 -4.38 -33.36
CA ASP A 6 13.91 -3.49 -33.11
C ASP A 6 13.37 -3.64 -31.67
N ARG A 7 13.40 -4.85 -31.11
CA ARG A 7 13.00 -5.12 -29.72
C ARG A 7 13.95 -4.46 -28.72
N GLU A 8 15.26 -4.53 -28.96
CA GLU A 8 16.25 -3.90 -28.08
C GLU A 8 16.10 -2.37 -28.08
N ILE A 9 15.89 -1.76 -29.26
CA ILE A 9 15.65 -0.31 -29.38
C ILE A 9 14.40 0.11 -28.57
N ILE A 10 13.33 -0.68 -28.60
CA ILE A 10 12.10 -0.39 -27.82
C ILE A 10 12.39 -0.46 -26.31
N LYS A 11 13.12 -1.47 -25.85
CA LYS A 11 13.50 -1.61 -24.44
C LYS A 11 14.37 -0.44 -23.98
N GLU A 12 15.36 -0.03 -24.77
CA GLU A 12 16.23 1.10 -24.43
C GLU A 12 15.44 2.41 -24.28
N LYS A 13 14.54 2.69 -25.23
CA LYS A 13 13.64 3.85 -25.16
C LYS A 13 12.76 3.80 -23.91
N GLN A 14 12.20 2.63 -23.59
CA GLN A 14 11.40 2.44 -22.38
C GLN A 14 12.21 2.69 -21.11
N HIS A 15 13.45 2.17 -21.04
CA HIS A 15 14.34 2.38 -19.89
C HIS A 15 14.68 3.86 -19.70
N ALA A 16 14.98 4.58 -20.79
CA ALA A 16 15.23 6.02 -20.74
C ALA A 16 14.01 6.80 -20.18
N GLY A 17 12.80 6.45 -20.65
CA GLY A 17 11.56 7.03 -20.14
C GLY A 17 11.30 6.74 -18.66
N ILE A 18 11.47 5.48 -18.24
CA ILE A 18 11.31 5.08 -16.84
C ILE A 18 12.33 5.81 -15.96
N LYS A 19 13.59 5.95 -16.41
CA LYS A 19 14.63 6.67 -15.67
C LYS A 19 14.24 8.14 -15.44
N LEU A 20 13.75 8.82 -16.47
CA LEU A 20 13.27 10.20 -16.35
C LEU A 20 12.07 10.32 -15.38
N ALA A 21 11.10 9.41 -15.47
CA ALA A 21 9.93 9.42 -14.59
C ALA A 21 10.27 9.07 -13.13
N LYS A 22 11.29 8.22 -12.89
CA LYS A 22 11.86 7.98 -11.56
C LYS A 22 12.54 9.23 -11.00
N GLN A 23 13.34 9.93 -11.82
CA GLN A 23 13.96 11.21 -11.42
C GLN A 23 12.90 12.28 -11.07
N LYS A 24 11.80 12.32 -11.81
CA LYS A 24 10.65 13.21 -11.53
C LYS A 24 9.83 12.80 -10.29
N GLY A 25 10.13 11.66 -9.65
CA GLY A 25 9.41 11.18 -8.47
C GLY A 25 7.98 10.68 -8.75
N VAL A 26 7.67 10.33 -10.00
CA VAL A 26 6.35 9.82 -10.40
C VAL A 26 6.11 8.41 -9.85
N TYR A 27 7.14 7.57 -9.82
CA TYR A 27 7.05 6.22 -9.28
C TYR A 27 7.08 6.24 -7.74
N ARG A 28 5.91 6.03 -7.13
CA ARG A 28 5.74 5.96 -5.67
C ARG A 28 5.41 4.56 -5.15
N GLY A 29 5.71 3.53 -5.95
CA GLY A 29 5.43 2.14 -5.62
C GLY A 29 3.93 1.81 -5.58
N ARG A 30 3.58 0.76 -4.82
CA ARG A 30 2.18 0.33 -4.66
C ARG A 30 1.43 1.31 -3.76
N VAL A 31 0.29 1.82 -4.23
CA VAL A 31 -0.60 2.66 -3.43
C VAL A 31 -1.12 1.87 -2.21
N LYS A 32 -1.06 2.49 -1.02
CA LYS A 32 -1.59 1.90 0.21
C LYS A 32 -3.10 1.64 0.05
N LYS A 33 -3.54 0.40 0.30
CA LYS A 33 -4.96 0.00 0.23
C LYS A 33 -5.79 0.67 1.34
N TYR A 34 -5.23 0.76 2.54
CA TYR A 34 -5.86 1.39 3.69
C TYR A 34 -5.21 2.77 3.89
N THR A 35 -5.95 3.80 3.54
CA THR A 35 -5.60 5.21 3.80
C THR A 35 -6.12 5.62 5.18
N ASP A 36 -5.66 6.76 5.71
CA ASP A 36 -6.10 7.30 7.00
C ASP A 36 -7.62 7.55 7.08
N LYS A 37 -8.27 7.70 5.92
CA LYS A 37 -9.73 7.89 5.79
C LYS A 37 -10.50 6.61 5.48
N HIS A 38 -9.86 5.44 5.55
CA HIS A 38 -10.53 4.19 5.19
C HIS A 38 -11.57 3.81 6.26
N PRO A 39 -12.87 3.73 5.92
CA PRO A 39 -13.95 3.59 6.91
C PRO A 39 -13.81 2.32 7.75
N GLY A 40 -13.49 1.18 7.12
CA GLY A 40 -13.33 -0.07 7.86
C GLY A 40 -12.14 -0.06 8.83
N MET A 41 -11.06 0.69 8.51
CA MET A 41 -9.86 0.70 9.35
C MET A 41 -10.09 1.58 10.57
N ASN A 42 -10.74 2.73 10.36
CA ASN A 42 -11.12 3.63 11.44
C ASN A 42 -12.13 2.95 12.37
N HIS A 43 -13.11 2.25 11.81
CA HIS A 43 -14.05 1.45 12.60
C HIS A 43 -13.35 0.35 13.42
N ALA A 44 -12.34 -0.33 12.86
CA ALA A 44 -11.56 -1.32 13.60
C ALA A 44 -10.78 -0.71 14.78
N ILE A 45 -10.25 0.51 14.62
CA ILE A 45 -9.55 1.25 15.67
C ILE A 45 -10.53 1.68 16.77
N GLU A 46 -11.68 2.24 16.39
CA GLU A 46 -12.75 2.62 17.33
C GLU A 46 -13.24 1.43 18.15
N LEU A 47 -13.44 0.27 17.52
CA LEU A 47 -13.84 -0.97 18.20
C LEU A 47 -12.80 -1.43 19.22
N ARG A 48 -11.51 -1.22 18.93
CA ARG A 48 -10.43 -1.56 19.86
C ARG A 48 -10.37 -0.62 21.06
N GLN A 49 -10.72 0.66 20.89
CA GLN A 49 -10.75 1.65 21.97
C GLN A 49 -12.01 1.52 22.83
N THR A 50 -13.16 1.23 22.20
CA THR A 50 -14.46 1.19 22.87
C THR A 50 -14.74 -0.15 23.53
N THR A 51 -14.17 -1.24 23.01
CA THR A 51 -14.47 -2.60 23.48
C THR A 51 -13.22 -3.43 23.75
N ASN A 52 -13.27 -4.29 24.78
CA ASN A 52 -12.25 -5.32 25.06
C ASN A 52 -12.32 -6.56 24.13
N LYS A 53 -12.74 -6.40 22.87
CA LYS A 53 -12.80 -7.51 21.90
C LYS A 53 -11.40 -7.89 21.44
N THR A 54 -11.20 -9.17 21.13
CA THR A 54 -9.92 -9.64 20.59
C THR A 54 -9.71 -9.12 19.17
N ILE A 55 -8.45 -8.99 18.76
CA ILE A 55 -8.08 -8.52 17.41
C ILE A 55 -8.70 -9.42 16.33
N LYS A 56 -8.77 -10.73 16.60
CA LYS A 56 -9.36 -11.70 15.68
C LYS A 56 -10.84 -11.42 15.44
N GLU A 57 -11.61 -11.14 16.49
CA GLU A 57 -13.03 -10.81 16.38
C GLU A 57 -13.24 -9.49 15.65
N ILE A 58 -12.45 -8.47 15.96
CA ILE A 58 -12.52 -7.16 15.28
C ILE A 58 -12.23 -7.32 13.78
N CYS A 59 -11.24 -8.13 13.41
CA CYS A 59 -10.93 -8.42 12.01
C CYS A 59 -12.07 -9.17 11.30
N THR A 60 -12.73 -10.10 11.99
CA THR A 60 -13.90 -10.81 11.46
C THR A 60 -15.08 -9.85 11.23
N ILE A 61 -15.33 -8.93 12.16
CA ILE A 61 -16.42 -7.94 12.06
C ILE A 61 -16.17 -6.93 10.94
N THR A 62 -14.93 -6.43 10.83
CA THR A 62 -14.57 -5.33 9.93
C THR A 62 -14.15 -5.81 8.53
N GLY A 63 -13.89 -7.10 8.36
CA GLY A 63 -13.41 -7.69 7.10
C GLY A 63 -11.96 -7.32 6.76
N ILE A 64 -11.21 -6.76 7.71
CA ILE A 64 -9.81 -6.37 7.54
C ILE A 64 -8.89 -7.54 7.89
N SER A 65 -7.79 -7.67 7.16
CA SER A 65 -6.78 -8.67 7.50
C SER A 65 -6.02 -8.26 8.76
N GLN A 66 -5.77 -9.24 9.64
CA GLN A 66 -5.03 -9.01 10.89
C GLN A 66 -3.68 -8.31 10.64
N ALA A 67 -2.95 -8.71 9.61
CA ALA A 67 -1.67 -8.09 9.24
C ALA A 67 -1.80 -6.60 8.90
N ALA A 68 -2.89 -6.19 8.24
CA ALA A 68 -3.12 -4.79 7.93
C ALA A 68 -3.47 -3.98 9.19
N PHE A 69 -4.22 -4.58 10.10
CA PHE A 69 -4.57 -3.95 11.37
C PHE A 69 -3.35 -3.76 12.27
N TYR A 70 -2.51 -4.79 12.44
CA TYR A 70 -1.26 -4.68 13.21
C TYR A 70 -0.30 -3.64 12.61
N ARG A 71 -0.15 -3.59 11.28
CA ARG A 71 0.68 -2.58 10.63
C ARG A 71 0.18 -1.17 10.98
N ARG A 72 -1.14 -0.95 10.97
CA ARG A 72 -1.72 0.34 11.30
C ARG A 72 -1.54 0.70 12.77
N LEU A 73 -1.69 -0.24 13.69
CA LEU A 73 -1.42 -0.01 15.12
C LEU A 73 0.04 0.40 15.35
N LYS A 74 0.98 -0.28 14.69
CA LYS A 74 2.40 0.08 14.77
C LYS A 74 2.69 1.47 14.20
N GLU A 75 2.05 1.86 13.09
CA GLU A 75 2.17 3.22 12.55
C GLU A 75 1.73 4.25 13.62
N ILE A 76 0.57 4.05 14.25
CA ILE A 76 0.03 4.96 15.27
C ILE A 76 0.93 5.04 16.52
N GLU A 77 1.49 3.92 16.97
CA GLU A 77 2.39 3.89 18.13
C GLU A 77 3.72 4.61 17.88
N GLN A 78 4.19 4.67 16.63
CA GLN A 78 5.45 5.35 16.27
C GLN A 78 5.28 6.86 16.02
N ASP A 79 4.06 7.34 15.87
CA ASP A 79 3.72 8.77 15.71
C ASP A 79 3.52 9.49 17.07
N ILE A 80 3.63 8.78 18.20
CA ILE A 80 3.59 9.29 19.59
C ILE A 80 5.01 9.40 20.15
#